data_AF-A0A8S3YFC7-F1
#
_entry.id   AF-A0A8S3YFC7-F1
#
_cell.length_a   1.000
_cell.length_b   1.000
_cell.length_c   1.000
_cell.angle_alpha   90.00
_cell.angle_beta   90.00
_cell.angle_gamma   90.00
#
_symmetry.space_group_name_H-M   'P 1'
#
loop_
_entity.id
_entity.type
_entity.pdbx_description
1 polymer ?
#
loop_
_entity_poly.entity_id
_entity_poly.type
_entity_poly.pdbx_seq_one_letter_code
_entity_poly.pdbx_strand_id
1 'polypeptide(L)'
;SLMITAWIFLASIGIVLARYYKPVWSGSMCSEKVWFQLHRICMILVFCATTAGFVMIFVAIDGYSKEEGMSFLVGHPIIGIIVMILTVINPVMALFRPHPGTPRRPIFNWGHWFVGTAAHILAVVNVFFGVLLSLSDVPYYLVYILGAYVAWQIFVELLLELLSFFGRKL
;
A
#
# COMPACT_ATOMS: atom_id res chain seq x y z
N SER A 1 -2.61 -6.34 13.97
CA SER A 1 -2.77 -7.29 12.85
C SER A 1 -3.29 -6.62 11.57
N LEU A 2 -4.40 -5.85 11.60
CA LEU A 2 -5.01 -5.26 10.39
C LEU A 2 -4.04 -4.45 9.51
N MET A 3 -3.22 -3.57 10.11
CA MET A 3 -2.27 -2.75 9.34
C MET A 3 -1.22 -3.59 8.60
N ILE A 4 -0.74 -4.67 9.22
CA ILE A 4 0.22 -5.59 8.57
C ILE A 4 -0.48 -6.29 7.41
N THR A 5 -1.68 -6.84 7.62
CA THR A 5 -2.43 -7.50 6.53
C THR A 5 -2.75 -6.54 5.38
N ALA A 6 -3.13 -5.30 5.68
CA ALA A 6 -3.41 -4.29 4.67
C ALA A 6 -2.15 -3.92 3.87
N TRP A 7 -1.10 -3.47 4.55
CA TRP A 7 0.03 -2.83 3.88
C TRP A 7 1.13 -3.78 3.44
N ILE A 8 1.40 -4.80 4.25
CA ILE A 8 2.45 -5.78 3.94
C ILE A 8 1.90 -6.77 2.93
N PHE A 9 0.69 -7.31 3.10
CA PHE A 9 0.15 -8.34 2.21
C PHE A 9 -0.69 -7.79 1.06
N LEU A 10 -1.87 -7.22 1.35
CA LEU A 10 -2.85 -6.86 0.32
C LEU A 10 -2.37 -5.76 -0.64
N ALA A 11 -1.73 -4.71 -0.11
CA ALA A 11 -1.21 -3.61 -0.90
C ALA A 11 -0.10 -4.07 -1.85
N SER A 12 0.84 -4.88 -1.37
CA SER A 12 1.93 -5.45 -2.18
C SER A 12 1.39 -6.28 -3.35
N ILE A 13 0.43 -7.18 -3.09
CA ILE A 13 -0.23 -7.96 -4.15
C ILE A 13 -0.91 -7.04 -5.16
N GLY A 14 -1.71 -6.08 -4.69
CA GLY A 14 -2.44 -5.18 -5.58
C GLY A 14 -1.53 -4.31 -6.45
N ILE A 15 -0.39 -3.86 -5.93
CA ILE A 15 0.60 -3.07 -6.68
C ILE A 15 1.30 -3.93 -7.73
N VAL A 16 1.77 -5.13 -7.37
CA VAL A 16 2.42 -6.06 -8.30
C VAL A 16 1.48 -6.43 -9.46
N LEU A 17 0.22 -6.73 -9.15
CA LEU A 17 -0.81 -7.01 -10.17
C LEU A 17 -1.00 -5.83 -11.13
N ALA A 18 -1.12 -4.61 -10.59
CA ALA A 18 -1.29 -3.42 -11.39
C ALA A 18 -0.04 -3.01 -12.18
N ARG A 19 1.16 -3.49 -11.84
CA ARG A 19 2.38 -3.15 -12.56
C ARG A 19 2.74 -4.18 -13.62
N TYR A 20 2.71 -5.46 -13.28
CA TYR A 20 3.32 -6.53 -14.09
C TYR A 20 2.31 -7.44 -14.80
N TYR A 21 1.07 -7.56 -14.31
CA TYR A 21 0.11 -8.54 -14.85
C TYR A 21 -0.84 -7.96 -15.91
N LYS A 22 -0.73 -6.68 -16.25
CA LYS A 22 -1.53 -6.07 -17.35
C LYS A 22 -1.40 -6.80 -18.71
N PRO A 23 -0.20 -7.17 -19.18
CA PRO A 23 -0.05 -7.84 -20.49
C PRO A 23 -0.33 -9.34 -20.43
N VAL A 24 -0.18 -9.97 -19.26
CA VAL A 24 -0.29 -11.43 -19.09
C VAL A 24 -1.75 -11.87 -18.97
N TRP A 25 -2.60 -11.08 -18.30
CA TRP A 25 -4.01 -11.41 -18.10
C TRP A 25 -4.91 -10.60 -19.03
N SER A 26 -5.09 -11.15 -20.23
CA SER A 26 -5.95 -10.62 -21.29
C SER A 26 -7.45 -10.83 -21.04
N GLY A 27 -7.80 -11.75 -20.13
CA GLY A 27 -9.19 -12.05 -19.76
C GLY A 27 -9.94 -10.87 -19.15
N SER A 28 -11.27 -10.95 -19.19
CA SER A 28 -12.17 -10.00 -18.54
C SER A 28 -12.96 -10.67 -17.42
N MET A 29 -13.22 -9.91 -16.35
CA MET A 29 -14.06 -10.30 -15.23
C MET A 29 -14.97 -9.13 -14.90
N CYS A 30 -16.28 -9.36 -14.88
CA CYS A 30 -17.31 -8.34 -14.66
C CYS A 30 -17.09 -7.08 -15.54
N SER A 31 -16.93 -7.30 -16.86
CA SER A 31 -16.75 -6.25 -17.88
C SER A 31 -15.47 -5.41 -17.80
N GLU A 32 -14.52 -5.78 -16.94
CA GLU A 32 -13.22 -5.11 -16.80
C GLU A 32 -12.07 -6.12 -16.90
N LYS A 33 -10.84 -5.65 -17.13
CA LYS A 33 -9.65 -6.51 -17.16
C LYS A 33 -9.45 -7.21 -15.80
N VAL A 34 -9.10 -8.50 -15.81
CA VAL A 34 -8.89 -9.30 -14.57
C VAL A 34 -7.90 -8.63 -13.62
N TRP A 35 -6.74 -8.16 -14.12
CA TRP A 35 -5.74 -7.47 -13.30
C TRP A 35 -6.31 -6.23 -12.60
N PHE A 36 -7.21 -5.50 -13.27
CA PHE A 36 -7.80 -4.26 -12.75
C PHE A 36 -8.79 -4.58 -11.63
N GLN A 37 -9.58 -5.64 -11.81
CA GLN A 37 -10.52 -6.09 -10.78
C GLN A 37 -9.80 -6.59 -9.52
N LEU A 38 -8.78 -7.42 -9.68
CA LEU A 38 -8.01 -7.93 -8.55
C LEU A 38 -7.28 -6.80 -7.82
N HIS A 39 -6.65 -5.87 -8.56
CA HIS A 39 -6.09 -4.65 -7.97
C HIS A 39 -7.15 -3.88 -7.18
N ARG A 40 -8.32 -3.64 -7.77
CA ARG A 40 -9.42 -2.91 -7.12
C ARG A 40 -9.91 -3.60 -5.84
N ILE A 41 -10.10 -4.91 -5.87
CA ILE A 41 -10.52 -5.69 -4.69
C ILE A 41 -9.46 -5.58 -3.60
N CYS A 42 -8.18 -5.79 -3.92
CA CYS A 42 -7.08 -5.62 -2.97
C CYS A 42 -7.09 -4.22 -2.36
N MET A 43 -7.19 -3.16 -3.18
CA MET A 43 -7.15 -1.77 -2.69
C MET A 43 -8.37 -1.40 -1.85
N ILE A 44 -9.56 -1.93 -2.15
CA ILE A 44 -10.75 -1.77 -1.30
C ILE A 44 -10.53 -2.43 0.05
N LEU A 45 -10.00 -3.65 0.09
CA LEU A 45 -9.70 -4.34 1.34
C LEU A 45 -8.62 -3.59 2.15
N VAL A 46 -7.59 -3.04 1.49
CA VAL A 46 -6.59 -2.18 2.13
C VAL A 46 -7.24 -0.95 2.76
N PHE A 47 -8.11 -0.26 2.02
CA PHE A 47 -8.83 0.92 2.50
C PHE A 47 -9.68 0.60 3.73
N CYS A 48 -10.49 -0.46 3.67
CA CYS A 48 -11.35 -0.88 4.78
C CYS A 48 -10.54 -1.28 6.01
N ALA A 49 -9.50 -2.12 5.83
CA ALA A 49 -8.66 -2.58 6.93
C ALA A 49 -7.84 -1.44 7.56
N THR A 50 -7.35 -0.49 6.74
CA THR A 50 -6.63 0.70 7.21
C THR A 50 -7.57 1.61 8.00
N THR A 51 -8.77 1.87 7.48
CA THR A 51 -9.76 2.72 8.18
C THR A 51 -10.16 2.10 9.52
N ALA A 52 -10.50 0.81 9.54
CA ALA A 52 -10.85 0.10 10.77
C ALA A 52 -9.68 0.08 11.76
N GLY A 53 -8.47 -0.26 11.30
CA GLY A 53 -7.26 -0.26 12.13
C GLY A 53 -6.95 1.11 12.71
N PHE A 54 -7.09 2.17 11.91
CA PHE A 54 -6.83 3.54 12.31
C PHE A 54 -7.81 3.95 13.41
N VAL A 55 -9.11 3.76 13.20
CA VAL A 55 -10.13 4.08 14.21
C VAL A 55 -9.90 3.29 15.51
N MET A 56 -9.62 1.98 15.43
CA MET A 56 -9.36 1.17 16.63
C MET A 56 -8.17 1.67 17.43
N ILE A 57 -7.08 2.11 16.79
CA ILE A 57 -5.90 2.61 17.50
C ILE A 57 -6.24 3.91 18.25
N PHE A 58 -6.91 4.87 17.61
CA PHE A 58 -7.31 6.12 18.25
C PHE A 58 -8.30 5.91 19.40
N VAL A 59 -9.22 4.95 19.26
CA VAL A 59 -10.14 4.57 20.35
C VAL A 59 -9.37 3.89 21.50
N ALA A 60 -8.40 3.03 21.20
CA ALA A 60 -7.65 2.30 22.22
C ALA A 60 -6.76 3.20 23.08
N ILE A 61 -6.25 4.31 22.53
CA ILE A 61 -5.39 5.27 23.24
C ILE A 61 -6.14 6.53 23.71
N ASP A 62 -7.47 6.56 23.54
CA ASP A 62 -8.34 7.69 23.90
C ASP A 62 -7.89 9.04 23.31
N GLY A 63 -7.59 9.06 22.01
CA GLY A 63 -7.23 10.26 21.27
C GLY A 63 -5.88 10.18 20.56
N TYR A 64 -5.08 11.25 20.65
CA TYR A 64 -3.77 11.34 19.99
C TYR A 64 -2.65 10.87 20.92
N SER A 65 -1.64 10.21 20.35
CA SER A 65 -0.48 9.73 21.09
C SER A 65 0.22 10.86 21.84
N LYS A 66 0.53 10.63 23.12
CA LYS A 66 1.28 11.56 23.99
C LYS A 66 2.74 11.11 24.20
N GLU A 67 3.21 10.16 23.38
CA GLU A 67 4.57 9.66 23.45
C GLU A 67 5.58 10.76 23.09
N GLU A 68 6.61 10.91 23.92
CA GLU A 68 7.71 11.86 23.76
C GLU A 68 9.05 11.09 23.68
N GLY A 69 10.09 11.70 23.10
CA GLY A 69 11.42 11.12 23.03
C GLY A 69 11.84 10.69 21.62
N MET A 70 12.13 9.40 21.41
CA MET A 70 12.74 8.89 20.17
C MET A 70 11.93 9.24 18.91
N SER A 71 12.61 9.57 17.81
CA SER A 71 11.98 10.08 16.58
C SER A 71 10.89 9.17 15.99
N PHE A 72 10.97 7.85 16.19
CA PHE A 72 9.96 6.91 15.69
C PHE A 72 8.69 6.87 16.56
N LEU A 73 8.80 7.14 17.87
CA LEU A 73 7.65 7.21 18.79
C LEU A 73 6.73 8.38 18.41
N VAL A 74 7.35 9.55 18.22
CA VAL A 74 6.65 10.79 17.82
C VAL A 74 6.23 10.73 16.35
N GLY A 75 7.05 10.12 15.49
CA GLY A 75 6.80 10.04 14.06
C GLY A 75 5.66 9.10 13.67
N HIS A 76 5.46 7.98 14.38
CA HIS A 76 4.46 6.97 14.04
C HIS A 76 3.02 7.52 13.85
N PRO A 77 2.43 8.27 14.82
CA PRO A 77 1.08 8.80 14.65
C PRO A 77 0.98 9.84 13.53
N ILE A 78 2.03 10.66 13.33
CA ILE A 78 2.08 11.67 12.26
C ILE A 78 2.08 10.99 10.88
N ILE A 79 2.98 10.02 10.68
CA ILE A 79 3.06 9.27 9.43
C ILE A 79 1.78 8.47 9.22
N GLY A 80 1.20 7.88 10.27
CA GLY A 80 -0.07 7.17 10.21
C GLY A 80 -1.23 8.03 9.70
N ILE A 81 -1.32 9.28 10.15
CA ILE A 81 -2.31 10.25 9.65
C ILE A 81 -2.06 10.58 8.18
N ILE A 82 -0.80 10.85 7.79
CA ILE A 82 -0.44 11.13 6.39
C ILE A 82 -0.82 9.95 5.50
N VAL A 83 -0.49 8.72 5.91
CA VAL A 83 -0.86 7.49 5.20
C VAL A 83 -2.38 7.36 5.07
N MET A 84 -3.14 7.65 6.12
CA MET A 84 -4.60 7.61 6.07
C MET A 84 -5.16 8.63 5.06
N ILE A 85 -4.64 9.86 5.06
CA ILE A 85 -5.03 10.90 4.09
C ILE A 85 -4.75 10.45 2.66
N LEU A 86 -3.54 9.94 2.37
CA LEU A 86 -3.18 9.45 1.04
C LEU A 86 -4.05 8.25 0.62
N THR A 87 -4.36 7.36 1.56
CA THR A 87 -5.26 6.21 1.37
C THR A 87 -6.68 6.63 1.01
N VAL A 88 -7.14 7.80 1.44
CA VAL A 88 -8.45 8.37 1.05
C VAL A 88 -8.35 9.11 -0.29
N ILE A 89 -7.30 9.91 -0.49
CA ILE A 89 -7.12 10.68 -1.72
C ILE A 89 -7.03 9.74 -2.94
N ASN A 90 -6.32 8.63 -2.83
CA ASN A 90 -6.07 7.75 -3.96
C ASN A 90 -7.33 7.13 -4.60
N PRO A 91 -8.28 6.53 -3.84
CA PRO A 91 -9.55 6.07 -4.39
C PRO A 91 -10.44 7.21 -4.85
N VAL A 92 -10.43 8.38 -4.19
CA VAL A 92 -11.16 9.57 -4.66
C VAL A 92 -10.66 9.98 -6.05
N MET A 93 -9.34 10.05 -6.26
CA MET A 93 -8.77 10.26 -7.59
C MET A 93 -9.26 9.20 -8.59
N ALA A 94 -9.29 7.93 -8.18
CA ALA A 94 -9.73 6.83 -9.03
C ALA A 94 -11.21 6.93 -9.46
N LEU A 95 -12.08 7.58 -8.68
CA LEU A 95 -13.46 7.88 -9.08
C LEU A 95 -13.51 8.86 -10.26
N PHE A 96 -12.56 9.78 -10.34
CA PHE A 96 -12.43 10.75 -11.43
C PHE A 96 -11.53 10.26 -12.57
N ARG A 97 -11.25 8.96 -12.65
CA ARG A 97 -10.40 8.35 -13.68
C ARG A 97 -10.93 8.67 -15.09
N PRO A 98 -10.15 9.38 -15.93
CA PRO A 98 -10.56 9.70 -17.30
C PRO A 98 -10.76 8.45 -18.17
N HIS A 99 -11.58 8.52 -19.22
CA HIS A 99 -11.77 7.41 -20.17
C HIS A 99 -10.44 7.03 -20.86
N PRO A 100 -10.21 5.75 -21.23
CA PRO A 100 -9.05 5.34 -22.02
C PRO A 100 -8.88 6.19 -23.29
N GLY A 101 -7.65 6.57 -23.64
CA GLY A 101 -7.35 7.37 -24.83
C GLY A 101 -7.50 8.88 -24.68
N THR A 102 -7.98 9.39 -23.55
CA THR A 102 -8.15 10.85 -23.33
C THR A 102 -6.83 11.54 -22.94
N PRO A 103 -6.62 12.82 -23.32
CA PRO A 103 -5.35 13.54 -23.05
C PRO A 103 -4.99 13.70 -21.57
N ARG A 104 -6.00 13.71 -20.68
CA ARG A 104 -5.80 13.82 -19.23
C ARG A 104 -5.44 12.48 -18.56
N ARG A 105 -5.58 11.36 -19.28
CA ARG A 105 -5.35 10.02 -18.73
C ARG A 105 -3.90 9.77 -18.28
N PRO A 106 -2.85 10.21 -19.01
CA PRO A 106 -1.47 10.07 -18.54
C PRO A 106 -1.19 10.83 -17.24
N ILE A 107 -1.72 12.06 -17.11
CA ILE A 107 -1.58 12.89 -15.90
C ILE A 107 -2.23 12.17 -14.71
N PHE A 108 -3.46 11.68 -14.90
CA PHE A 108 -4.14 10.87 -13.90
C PHE A 108 -3.31 9.63 -13.52
N ASN A 109 -2.82 8.87 -14.50
CA ASN A 109 -2.05 7.66 -14.24
C ASN A 109 -0.79 7.95 -13.40
N TRP A 110 -0.08 9.04 -13.71
CA TRP A 110 1.13 9.43 -12.95
C TRP A 110 0.79 9.89 -11.53
N GLY A 111 -0.22 10.74 -11.38
CA GLY A 111 -0.67 11.19 -10.06
C GLY A 111 -1.17 10.05 -9.17
N HIS A 112 -2.05 9.19 -9.71
CA HIS A 112 -2.60 8.03 -8.99
C HIS A 112 -1.49 7.04 -8.60
N TRP A 113 -0.54 6.80 -9.51
CA TRP A 113 0.63 5.99 -9.22
C TRP A 113 1.49 6.60 -8.11
N PHE A 114 1.83 7.89 -8.20
CA PHE A 114 2.67 8.58 -7.23
C PHE A 114 2.05 8.56 -5.83
N VAL A 115 0.77 8.94 -5.71
CA VAL A 115 0.05 8.95 -4.43
C VAL A 115 -0.01 7.53 -3.84
N GLY A 116 -0.33 6.52 -4.67
CA GLY A 116 -0.38 5.13 -4.22
C GLY A 116 0.97 4.59 -3.75
N THR A 117 2.04 4.87 -4.49
CA THR A 117 3.41 4.45 -4.11
C THR A 117 3.91 5.18 -2.88
N ALA A 118 3.68 6.50 -2.77
CA ALA A 118 4.03 7.26 -1.57
C ALA A 118 3.30 6.72 -0.32
N ALA A 119 2.00 6.44 -0.44
CA ALA A 119 1.23 5.85 0.65
C ALA A 119 1.79 4.50 1.09
N HIS A 120 2.13 3.61 0.14
CA HIS A 120 2.68 2.28 0.44
C HIS A 120 4.05 2.36 1.12
N ILE A 121 4.98 3.16 0.61
CA ILE A 121 6.31 3.34 1.22
C ILE A 121 6.18 3.87 2.65
N LEU A 122 5.40 4.95 2.83
CA LEU A 122 5.19 5.53 4.15
C LEU A 122 4.51 4.54 5.10
N ALA A 123 3.56 3.74 4.62
CA ALA A 123 2.88 2.74 5.43
C ALA A 123 3.83 1.61 5.88
N VAL A 124 4.71 1.12 4.99
CA VAL A 124 5.71 0.11 5.35
C VAL A 124 6.63 0.66 6.44
N VAL A 125 7.17 1.87 6.27
CA VAL A 125 7.97 2.55 7.32
C VAL A 125 7.17 2.67 8.62
N ASN A 126 5.90 3.07 8.53
CA ASN A 126 5.06 3.26 9.69
C ASN A 126 4.75 1.95 10.43
N VAL A 127 4.67 0.82 9.72
CA VAL A 127 4.53 -0.52 10.32
C VAL A 127 5.79 -0.87 11.13
N PHE A 128 7.00 -0.60 10.61
CA PHE A 128 8.22 -0.79 11.39
C PHE A 128 8.24 0.05 12.67
N PHE A 129 7.83 1.32 12.57
CA PHE A 129 7.75 2.17 13.76
C PHE A 129 6.73 1.63 14.76
N GLY A 130 5.56 1.17 14.28
CA GLY A 130 4.50 0.60 15.11
C GLY A 130 4.94 -0.65 15.88
N VAL A 131 5.72 -1.54 15.25
CA VAL A 131 6.25 -2.77 15.89
C VAL A 131 7.30 -2.45 16.96
N LEU A 132 7.96 -1.31 16.87
CA LEU A 132 8.93 -0.85 17.87
C LEU A 132 8.28 -0.08 19.03
N LEU A 133 6.98 0.20 18.97
CA LEU A 133 6.24 0.81 20.09
C LEU A 133 6.05 -0.20 21.22
N SER A 134 6.22 0.24 22.46
CA SER A 134 5.96 -0.55 23.67
C SER A 134 4.51 -1.06 23.72
N LEU A 135 3.56 -0.25 23.26
CA LEU A 135 2.13 -0.57 23.23
C LEU A 135 1.74 -1.66 22.23
N SER A 136 2.64 -2.06 21.32
CA SER A 136 2.32 -3.06 20.31
C SER A 136 2.27 -4.48 20.88
N ASP A 137 2.93 -4.74 22.01
CA ASP A 137 3.03 -6.04 22.69
C ASP A 137 3.41 -7.20 21.74
N VAL A 138 4.13 -6.89 20.66
CA VAL A 138 4.61 -7.90 19.70
C VAL A 138 6.05 -8.28 20.00
N PRO A 139 6.44 -9.53 19.74
CA PRO A 139 7.81 -9.96 19.98
C PRO A 139 8.77 -9.29 19.00
N TYR A 140 9.93 -8.87 19.50
CA TYR A 140 10.95 -8.12 18.74
C TYR A 140 11.41 -8.83 17.47
N TYR A 141 11.38 -10.17 17.42
CA TYR A 141 11.79 -10.92 16.24
C TYR A 141 10.93 -10.63 14.99
N LEU A 142 9.73 -10.06 15.18
CA LEU A 142 8.83 -9.69 14.10
C LEU A 142 9.44 -8.61 13.19
N VAL A 143 10.34 -7.77 13.70
CA VAL A 143 11.12 -6.81 12.89
C VAL A 143 11.95 -7.53 11.82
N TYR A 144 12.59 -8.65 12.16
CA TYR A 144 13.38 -9.43 11.20
C TYR A 144 12.50 -10.11 10.15
N ILE A 145 11.32 -10.61 10.55
CA ILE A 145 10.36 -11.20 9.61
C ILE A 145 9.86 -10.15 8.62
N LEU A 146 9.51 -8.96 9.10
CA LEU A 146 9.11 -7.84 8.24
C LEU A 146 10.26 -7.40 7.32
N GLY A 147 11.49 -7.32 7.84
CA GLY A 147 12.67 -7.01 7.04
C GLY A 147 12.91 -8.03 5.93
N ALA A 148 12.82 -9.32 6.24
CA ALA A 148 12.93 -10.39 5.26
C ALA A 148 11.83 -10.33 4.20
N TYR A 149 10.59 -10.01 4.60
CA TYR A 149 9.48 -9.82 3.67
C TYR A 149 9.71 -8.64 2.71
N VAL A 150 10.17 -7.49 3.23
CA VAL A 150 10.48 -6.32 2.39
C VAL A 150 11.61 -6.63 1.41
N ALA A 151 12.66 -7.32 1.87
CA ALA A 151 13.75 -7.76 1.00
C ALA A 151 13.24 -8.70 -0.11
N TRP A 152 12.35 -9.65 0.25
CA TRP A 152 11.71 -10.53 -0.71
C TRP A 152 10.84 -9.77 -1.72
N GLN A 153 10.05 -8.80 -1.28
CA GLN A 153 9.24 -7.97 -2.18
C GLN A 153 10.10 -7.19 -3.18
N ILE A 154 11.17 -6.56 -2.71
CA ILE A 154 12.13 -5.85 -3.59
C ILE A 154 12.73 -6.83 -4.60
N PHE A 155 13.13 -8.02 -4.15
CA PHE A 155 13.66 -9.06 -5.05
C PHE A 155 12.63 -9.45 -6.14
N VAL A 156 11.37 -9.69 -5.76
CA VAL A 156 10.29 -10.04 -6.69
C VAL A 156 10.03 -8.90 -7.68
N GLU A 157 9.97 -7.64 -7.23
CA GLU A 157 9.78 -6.49 -8.12
C GLU A 157 10.93 -6.33 -9.11
N LEU A 158 12.19 -6.46 -8.65
CA LEU A 158 13.35 -6.41 -9.53
C LEU A 158 13.35 -7.55 -10.54
N LEU A 159 13.02 -8.77 -10.12
CA LEU A 159 12.90 -9.93 -11.00
C LEU A 159 11.82 -9.70 -12.07
N LEU A 160 10.63 -9.25 -11.66
CA LEU A 160 9.53 -8.98 -12.59
C LEU A 160 9.84 -7.81 -13.53
N GLU A 161 10.54 -6.79 -13.06
CA GLU A 161 11.00 -5.68 -13.91
C GLU A 161 11.98 -6.18 -14.97
N LEU A 162 12.98 -6.98 -14.57
CA LEU A 162 13.94 -7.61 -15.49
C LEU A 162 13.22 -8.48 -16.53
N LEU A 163 12.33 -9.36 -16.09
CA LEU A 163 11.54 -10.19 -17.01
C LEU A 163 10.68 -9.35 -17.96
N SER A 164 10.06 -8.27 -17.47
CA SER A 164 9.26 -7.38 -18.30
C SER A 164 10.09 -6.59 -19.30
N PHE A 165 11.35 -6.28 -18.98
CA PHE A 165 12.28 -5.60 -19.87
C PHE A 165 12.74 -6.54 -21.00
N PHE A 166 13.12 -7.77 -20.67
CA PHE A 166 13.50 -8.77 -21.68
C PHE A 166 12.31 -9.22 -22.53
N GLY A 167 11.13 -9.40 -21.94
CA GLY A 167 9.92 -9.78 -22.65
C GLY A 167 9.37 -8.73 -23.60
N ARG A 168 9.76 -7.44 -23.46
CA ARG A 168 9.43 -6.37 -24.43
C ARG A 168 10.39 -6.33 -25.63
N LYS A 169 11.52 -7.04 -25.56
CA LYS A 169 12.54 -7.07 -26.62
C LYS A 169 12.37 -8.24 -27.60
N LEU A 170 11.49 -9.20 -27.29
CA LEU A 170 11.10 -10.32 -28.15
C LEU A 170 9.75 -10.00 -28.82
#